data_AF-A0A3B9AFE6-F1
#
_entry.id   AF-A0A3B9AFE6-F1
#
_cell.length_a   1.000
_cell.length_b   1.000
_cell.length_c   1.000
_cell.angle_alpha   90.00
_cell.angle_beta   90.00
_cell.angle_gamma   90.00
#
_symmetry.space_group_name_H-M   'P 1'
#
loop_
_entity.id
_entity.type
_entity.pdbx_description
1 polymer ?
#
loop_
_entity_poly.entity_id
_entity_poly.type
_entity_poly.pdbx_seq_one_letter_code
_entity_poly.pdbx_strand_id
1 'polypeptide(L)'
;MMTLIIGFLIGCAFGAILYLGGATSYRRILGTLRLKDMWIIKLMGTAIGVGALGIALLDLGGWANMSVKPTYVWGVAIGGLIFGVGWAVSGFCPGTCVVGAAEGKKDALATLLGGLVGALIFSLVYPYLEGLINTANFGKLTLDSAIGINSIWLALAIFVAFIAMTFFILKDKYE
;
A
#
# COMPACT_ATOMS: atom_id res chain seq x y z
N MET A 1 -3.55 -14.23 -22.77
CA MET A 1 -4.84 -14.68 -22.18
C MET A 1 -4.64 -15.28 -20.79
N MET A 2 -3.73 -16.24 -20.61
CA MET A 2 -3.44 -16.87 -19.30
C MET A 2 -3.06 -15.88 -18.19
N THR A 3 -2.24 -14.86 -18.48
CA THR A 3 -1.85 -13.83 -17.50
C THR A 3 -3.03 -13.00 -16.98
N LEU A 4 -4.04 -12.72 -17.81
CA LEU A 4 -5.23 -11.97 -17.41
C LEU A 4 -6.11 -12.79 -16.47
N ILE A 5 -6.24 -14.09 -16.74
CA ILE A 5 -6.99 -15.02 -15.90
C ILE A 5 -6.31 -15.18 -14.54
N ILE A 6 -4.98 -15.37 -14.53
CA ILE A 6 -4.21 -15.47 -13.29
C ILE A 6 -4.33 -14.16 -12.49
N GLY A 7 -4.19 -13.01 -13.14
CA GLY A 7 -4.35 -11.70 -12.50
C GLY A 7 -5.74 -11.50 -11.91
N PHE A 8 -6.79 -11.94 -12.62
CA PHE A 8 -8.17 -11.90 -12.12
C PHE A 8 -8.34 -12.78 -10.87
N LEU A 9 -7.86 -14.03 -10.89
CA LEU A 9 -7.95 -14.95 -9.75
C LEU A 9 -7.19 -14.42 -8.53
N ILE A 10 -5.98 -13.88 -8.73
CA ILE A 10 -5.21 -13.24 -7.65
C ILE A 10 -5.95 -12.03 -7.10
N GLY A 11 -6.56 -11.20 -7.97
CA GLY A 11 -7.38 -10.07 -7.56
C GLY A 11 -8.58 -10.48 -6.71
N CYS A 12 -9.29 -11.55 -7.10
CA CYS A 12 -10.38 -12.11 -6.32
C CYS A 12 -9.92 -12.62 -4.95
N ALA A 13 -8.80 -13.35 -4.91
CA ALA A 13 -8.22 -13.84 -3.67
C ALA A 13 -7.80 -12.69 -2.73
N PHE A 14 -7.14 -11.67 -3.28
CA PHE A 14 -6.74 -10.48 -2.52
C PHE A 14 -7.95 -9.71 -1.98
N GLY A 15 -9.00 -9.52 -2.80
CA GLY A 15 -10.25 -8.90 -2.37
C GLY A 15 -10.94 -9.68 -1.24
N ALA A 16 -10.99 -11.02 -1.35
CA ALA A 16 -11.56 -11.87 -0.32
C ALA A 16 -10.77 -11.77 1.01
N ILE A 17 -9.44 -11.74 0.95
CA ILE A 17 -8.58 -11.56 2.14
C ILE A 17 -8.83 -10.21 2.81
N LEU A 18 -8.96 -9.13 2.03
CA LEU A 18 -9.26 -7.80 2.58
C LEU A 18 -10.65 -7.72 3.22
N TYR A 19 -11.64 -8.36 2.60
CA TYR A 19 -13.00 -8.46 3.13
C TYR A 19 -13.01 -9.24 4.45
N LEU A 20 -12.46 -10.45 4.46
CA LEU A 20 -12.38 -11.31 5.64
C LEU A 20 -11.52 -10.69 6.75
N GLY A 21 -10.48 -9.95 6.37
CA GLY A 21 -9.64 -9.17 7.27
C GLY A 21 -10.34 -7.97 7.92
N GLY A 22 -11.56 -7.62 7.48
CA GLY A 22 -12.34 -6.52 8.02
C GLY A 22 -11.76 -5.13 7.72
N ALA A 23 -10.87 -5.02 6.72
CA ALA A 23 -10.22 -3.77 6.33
C ALA A 23 -11.22 -2.77 5.69
N THR A 24 -12.39 -3.24 5.28
CA THR A 24 -13.50 -2.43 4.75
C THR A 24 -14.40 -1.85 5.84
N SER A 25 -14.25 -2.27 7.10
CA SER A 25 -15.14 -1.84 8.19
C SER A 25 -14.80 -0.43 8.65
N TYR A 26 -15.75 0.50 8.46
CA TYR A 26 -15.61 1.88 8.92
C TYR A 26 -15.26 1.99 10.41
N ARG A 27 -15.87 1.13 11.25
CA ARG A 27 -15.60 1.09 12.69
C ARG A 27 -14.14 0.72 12.99
N ARG A 28 -13.58 -0.25 12.27
CA ARG A 28 -12.18 -0.66 12.45
C ARG A 28 -11.22 0.40 11.92
N ILE A 29 -11.55 1.05 10.81
CA ILE A 29 -10.74 2.15 10.25
C ILE A 29 -10.70 3.34 11.20
N LEU A 30 -11.86 3.81 11.68
CA LEU A 30 -11.90 4.86 12.70
C LEU A 30 -11.23 4.43 14.00
N GLY A 31 -11.44 3.19 14.44
CA GLY A 31 -10.78 2.64 15.62
C GLY A 31 -9.25 2.68 15.49
N THR A 32 -8.75 2.42 14.28
CA THR A 32 -7.32 2.51 13.93
C THR A 32 -6.84 3.96 13.97
N LEU A 33 -7.55 4.89 13.34
CA LEU A 33 -7.20 6.31 13.33
C LEU A 33 -7.23 6.93 14.74
N ARG A 34 -8.10 6.44 15.62
CA ARG A 34 -8.19 6.84 17.03
C ARG A 34 -7.26 6.05 17.96
N LEU A 35 -6.41 5.18 17.41
CA LEU A 35 -5.47 4.34 18.17
C LEU A 35 -6.14 3.47 19.25
N LYS A 36 -7.39 3.04 19.00
CA LYS A 36 -8.17 2.15 19.87
C LYS A 36 -8.16 0.71 19.37
N ASP A 37 -8.31 0.53 18.06
CA ASP A 37 -8.31 -0.79 17.41
C ASP A 37 -7.10 -0.89 16.49
N MET A 38 -6.10 -1.69 16.85
CA MET A 38 -4.86 -1.83 16.08
C MET A 38 -4.95 -2.94 15.03
N TRP A 39 -6.11 -3.56 14.85
CA TRP A 39 -6.26 -4.71 13.96
C TRP A 39 -5.81 -4.43 12.52
N ILE A 40 -6.20 -3.29 11.95
CA ILE A 40 -5.84 -2.96 10.56
C ILE A 40 -4.33 -2.68 10.45
N ILE A 41 -3.72 -2.01 11.43
CA ILE A 41 -2.27 -1.77 11.44
C ILE A 41 -1.52 -3.11 11.54
N LYS A 42 -1.99 -4.05 12.37
CA LYS A 42 -1.43 -5.40 12.47
C LYS A 42 -1.54 -6.15 11.14
N LEU A 43 -2.70 -6.11 10.51
CA LEU A 43 -2.93 -6.75 9.21
C LEU A 43 -1.97 -6.19 8.14
N MET A 44 -1.84 -4.87 8.05
CA MET A 44 -0.93 -4.22 7.11
C MET A 44 0.54 -4.50 7.45
N GLY A 45 0.91 -4.45 8.72
CA GLY A 45 2.28 -4.70 9.19
C GLY A 45 2.75 -6.13 8.90
N THR A 46 1.90 -7.12 9.18
CA THR A 46 2.19 -8.53 8.84
C THR A 46 2.30 -8.73 7.33
N ALA A 47 1.43 -8.12 6.54
CA ALA A 47 1.50 -8.18 5.08
C ALA A 47 2.78 -7.58 4.53
N ILE A 48 3.23 -6.43 5.06
CA ILE A 48 4.50 -5.79 4.68
C ILE A 48 5.68 -6.68 5.03
N GLY A 49 5.72 -7.21 6.25
CA GLY A 49 6.81 -8.09 6.70
C GLY A 49 6.92 -9.34 5.84
N VAL A 50 5.83 -10.10 5.71
CA VAL A 50 5.79 -11.34 4.91
C VAL A 50 6.05 -11.06 3.43
N GLY A 51 5.50 -9.97 2.90
CA GLY A 51 5.70 -9.55 1.52
C GLY A 51 7.16 -9.21 1.22
N ALA A 52 7.83 -8.45 2.10
CA ALA A 52 9.24 -8.10 1.93
C ALA A 52 10.13 -9.35 1.88
N LEU A 53 9.94 -10.29 2.81
CA LEU A 53 10.69 -11.55 2.83
C LEU A 53 10.36 -12.43 1.62
N GLY A 54 9.07 -12.58 1.29
CA GLY A 54 8.62 -13.40 0.17
C GLY A 54 9.15 -12.90 -1.18
N ILE A 55 9.13 -11.58 -1.41
CA ILE A 55 9.70 -10.99 -2.63
C ILE A 55 11.22 -11.21 -2.67
N ALA A 56 11.94 -11.03 -1.57
CA ALA A 56 13.39 -11.25 -1.53
C ALA A 56 13.78 -12.71 -1.78
N LEU A 57 12.99 -13.68 -1.31
CA LEU A 57 13.20 -15.10 -1.61
C LEU A 57 12.92 -15.43 -3.08
N LEU A 58 11.89 -14.84 -3.67
CA LEU A 58 11.60 -14.99 -5.11
C LEU A 58 12.69 -14.35 -5.98
N ASP A 59 13.30 -13.27 -5.50
CA ASP A 59 14.42 -12.59 -6.15
C ASP A 59 15.68 -13.47 -6.16
N LEU A 60 15.99 -14.12 -5.03
CA LEU A 60 17.07 -15.13 -4.97
C LEU A 60 16.84 -16.30 -5.94
N GLY A 61 15.58 -16.71 -6.14
CA GLY A 61 15.21 -17.75 -7.10
C GLY A 61 15.24 -17.30 -8.56
N GLY A 62 15.51 -16.02 -8.84
CA GLY A 62 15.48 -15.44 -10.18
C GLY A 62 14.08 -15.33 -10.79
N TRP A 63 13.03 -15.43 -9.96
CA TRP A 63 11.63 -15.39 -10.39
C TRP A 63 10.96 -14.03 -10.15
N ALA A 64 11.59 -13.14 -9.39
CA ALA A 64 11.08 -11.79 -9.16
C ALA A 64 11.40 -10.86 -10.34
N ASN A 65 10.43 -10.03 -10.73
CA ASN A 65 10.62 -8.96 -11.69
C ASN A 65 10.55 -7.61 -10.94
N MET A 66 11.69 -7.16 -10.43
CA MET A 66 11.79 -5.93 -9.63
C MET A 66 11.71 -4.69 -10.53
N SER A 67 10.50 -4.15 -10.72
CA SER A 67 10.32 -2.85 -11.37
C SER A 67 10.37 -1.73 -10.32
N VAL A 68 11.59 -1.30 -9.99
CA VAL A 68 11.82 -0.20 -9.05
C VAL A 68 11.38 1.12 -9.70
N LYS A 69 10.46 1.82 -9.03
CA LYS A 69 10.02 3.16 -9.44
C LYS A 69 11.10 4.18 -9.08
N PRO A 70 11.40 5.17 -9.94
CA PRO A 70 12.33 6.25 -9.60
C PRO A 70 11.86 7.04 -8.38
N THR A 71 12.80 7.52 -7.59
CA THR A 71 12.54 8.29 -6.38
C THR A 71 12.39 9.77 -6.75
N TYR A 72 11.15 10.18 -7.00
CA TYR A 72 10.77 11.58 -7.18
C TYR A 72 10.44 12.20 -5.82
N VAL A 73 11.39 12.85 -5.16
CA VAL A 73 11.18 13.31 -3.77
C VAL A 73 10.01 14.29 -3.66
N TRP A 74 9.96 15.30 -4.53
CA TRP A 74 8.86 16.27 -4.53
C TRP A 74 7.53 15.65 -4.96
N GLY A 75 7.53 14.80 -5.99
CA GLY A 75 6.33 14.11 -6.45
C GLY A 75 5.74 13.19 -5.38
N VAL A 76 6.59 12.44 -4.67
CA VAL A 76 6.18 11.53 -3.60
C VAL A 76 5.74 12.29 -2.35
N ALA A 77 6.44 13.35 -1.95
CA ALA A 77 6.07 14.14 -0.77
C ALA A 77 4.73 14.86 -0.97
N ILE A 78 4.57 15.61 -2.06
CA ILE A 78 3.34 16.36 -2.35
C ILE A 78 2.19 15.39 -2.65
N GLY A 79 2.43 14.38 -3.48
CA GLY A 79 1.43 13.35 -3.79
C GLY A 79 1.00 12.57 -2.55
N GLY A 80 1.94 12.24 -1.66
CA GLY A 80 1.68 11.56 -0.39
C GLY A 80 0.83 12.40 0.57
N LEU A 81 1.06 13.72 0.63
CA LEU A 81 0.22 14.63 1.43
C LEU A 81 -1.21 14.70 0.88
N ILE A 82 -1.37 14.90 -0.43
CA ILE A 82 -2.69 14.94 -1.08
C ILE A 82 -3.43 13.61 -0.87
N PHE A 83 -2.73 12.50 -1.08
CA PHE A 83 -3.26 11.15 -0.85
C PHE A 83 -3.65 10.94 0.62
N GLY A 84 -2.82 11.37 1.56
CA GLY A 84 -3.08 11.27 3.00
C GLY A 84 -4.32 12.06 3.43
N VAL A 85 -4.49 13.29 2.92
CA VAL A 85 -5.70 14.10 3.15
C VAL A 85 -6.93 13.41 2.56
N GLY A 86 -6.84 12.91 1.31
CA GLY A 86 -7.93 12.18 0.67
C GLY A 86 -8.33 10.93 1.44
N TRP A 87 -7.35 10.19 1.97
CA TRP A 87 -7.59 9.03 2.83
C TRP A 87 -8.25 9.41 4.15
N ALA A 88 -7.79 10.49 4.80
CA ALA A 88 -8.37 10.98 6.05
C ALA A 88 -9.84 11.41 5.89
N VAL A 89 -10.20 11.99 4.75
CA VAL A 89 -11.58 12.42 4.44
C VAL A 89 -12.47 11.25 4.04
N SER A 90 -12.00 10.39 3.14
CA SER A 90 -12.80 9.29 2.61
C SER A 90 -12.90 8.09 3.55
N GLY A 91 -11.90 7.89 4.41
CA GLY A 91 -11.79 6.71 5.26
C GLY A 91 -11.53 5.42 4.48
N PHE A 92 -11.20 5.47 3.18
CA PHE A 92 -10.89 4.30 2.38
C PHE A 92 -9.57 4.47 1.64
N CYS A 93 -8.70 3.47 1.70
CA CYS A 93 -7.52 3.38 0.85
C CYS A 93 -7.89 2.70 -0.48
N PRO A 94 -7.06 2.80 -1.54
CA PRO A 94 -7.44 2.40 -2.90
C PRO A 94 -7.81 0.91 -3.03
N GLY A 95 -7.22 0.03 -2.21
CA GLY A 95 -7.64 -1.38 -2.19
C GLY A 95 -8.98 -1.58 -1.49
N THR A 96 -9.16 -0.93 -0.34
CA THR A 96 -10.39 -1.07 0.47
C THR A 96 -11.61 -0.38 -0.15
N CYS A 97 -11.44 0.67 -0.96
CA CYS A 97 -12.58 1.32 -1.63
C CYS A 97 -13.17 0.41 -2.72
N VAL A 98 -12.35 -0.37 -3.43
CA VAL A 98 -12.82 -1.35 -4.43
C VAL A 98 -13.62 -2.45 -3.75
N VAL A 99 -13.09 -3.03 -2.68
CA VAL A 99 -13.80 -4.08 -1.91
C VAL A 99 -15.06 -3.51 -1.25
N GLY A 100 -14.98 -2.32 -0.65
CA GLY A 100 -16.13 -1.64 -0.04
C GLY A 100 -17.22 -1.25 -1.04
N ALA A 101 -16.85 -0.89 -2.27
CA ALA A 101 -17.81 -0.66 -3.34
C ALA A 101 -18.50 -1.96 -3.76
N ALA A 102 -17.78 -3.08 -3.80
CA ALA A 102 -18.34 -4.41 -4.05
C ALA A 102 -19.27 -4.90 -2.92
N GLU A 103 -19.05 -4.46 -1.67
CA GLU A 103 -19.99 -4.67 -0.56
C GLU A 103 -21.26 -3.82 -0.67
N GLY A 104 -21.33 -2.85 -1.58
CA GLY A 104 -22.46 -1.94 -1.75
C GLY A 104 -22.40 -0.67 -0.90
N LYS A 105 -21.24 -0.32 -0.33
CA LYS A 105 -21.08 0.93 0.43
C LYS A 105 -21.00 2.13 -0.51
N LYS A 106 -21.97 3.04 -0.42
CA LYS A 106 -22.05 4.24 -1.26
C LYS A 106 -20.83 5.16 -1.08
N ASP A 107 -20.34 5.30 0.14
CA ASP A 107 -19.17 6.13 0.45
C ASP A 107 -17.89 5.59 -0.20
N ALA A 108 -17.75 4.25 -0.23
CA ALA A 108 -16.63 3.59 -0.91
C ALA A 108 -16.71 3.76 -2.43
N LEU A 109 -17.92 3.70 -3.00
CA LEU A 109 -18.16 3.94 -4.43
C LEU A 109 -17.84 5.39 -4.82
N ALA A 110 -18.27 6.36 -4.02
CA ALA A 110 -17.94 7.77 -4.24
C ALA A 110 -16.41 8.00 -4.19
N THR A 111 -15.73 7.36 -3.24
CA THR A 111 -14.27 7.43 -3.12
C THR A 111 -13.57 6.78 -4.31
N LEU A 112 -14.06 5.63 -4.78
CA LEU A 112 -13.52 4.94 -5.95
C LEU A 112 -13.64 5.81 -7.21
N LEU A 113 -14.83 6.35 -7.48
CA LEU A 113 -15.05 7.22 -8.64
C LEU A 113 -14.24 8.50 -8.55
N GLY A 114 -14.20 9.14 -7.37
CA GLY A 114 -13.37 10.32 -7.13
C GLY A 114 -11.88 10.04 -7.34
N GLY A 115 -11.39 8.89 -6.89
CA GLY A 115 -10.01 8.45 -7.10
C GLY A 115 -9.68 8.20 -8.58
N LEU A 116 -10.60 7.59 -9.34
CA LEU A 116 -10.44 7.39 -10.79
C LEU A 116 -10.42 8.71 -11.55
N VAL A 117 -11.33 9.63 -11.22
CA VAL A 117 -11.35 10.98 -11.81
C VAL A 117 -10.07 11.74 -11.45
N GLY A 118 -9.63 11.68 -10.19
CA GLY A 118 -8.38 12.29 -9.75
C GLY A 118 -7.15 11.74 -10.49
N ALA A 119 -7.08 10.42 -10.68
CA ALA A 119 -6.02 9.76 -11.44
C ALA A 119 -6.04 10.14 -12.93
N LEU A 120 -7.22 10.29 -13.52
CA LEU A 120 -7.38 10.75 -14.89
C LEU A 120 -6.91 12.20 -15.04
N ILE A 121 -7.36 13.10 -14.16
CA ILE A 121 -6.93 14.51 -14.16
C ILE A 121 -5.42 14.59 -13.98
N PHE A 122 -4.86 13.85 -13.01
CA PHE A 122 -3.42 13.81 -12.80
C PHE A 122 -2.68 13.34 -14.05
N SER A 123 -3.18 12.31 -14.74
CA SER A 123 -2.55 11.81 -15.98
C SER A 123 -2.56 12.85 -17.11
N LEU A 124 -3.60 13.68 -17.20
CA LEU A 124 -3.69 14.77 -18.18
C LEU A 124 -2.81 15.97 -17.84
N VAL A 125 -2.66 16.26 -16.54
CA VAL A 125 -1.87 17.40 -16.04
C VAL A 125 -0.39 17.04 -15.89
N TYR A 126 -0.05 15.75 -15.80
CA TYR A 126 1.32 15.25 -15.63
C TYR A 126 2.33 15.86 -16.61
N PRO A 127 2.07 15.99 -17.93
CA PRO A 127 3.02 16.58 -18.88
C PRO A 127 3.43 18.02 -18.52
N TYR A 128 2.54 18.77 -17.86
CA TYR A 128 2.82 20.14 -17.42
C TYR A 128 3.54 20.19 -16.07
N LEU A 129 3.37 19.17 -15.24
CA LEU A 129 4.02 19.04 -13.93
C LEU A 129 5.35 18.29 -13.98
N GLU A 130 5.62 17.59 -15.08
CA GLU A 130 6.80 16.74 -15.25
C GLU A 130 8.09 17.51 -14.99
N GLY A 131 8.18 18.76 -15.48
CA GLY A 131 9.34 19.63 -15.25
C GLY A 131 9.59 19.97 -13.78
N LEU A 132 8.56 20.04 -12.94
CA LEU A 132 8.67 20.30 -11.50
C LEU A 132 8.94 19.00 -10.71
N ILE A 133 8.31 17.90 -11.11
CA ILE A 133 8.42 16.59 -10.45
C ILE A 133 9.83 15.99 -10.67
N ASN A 134 10.40 16.19 -11.86
CA ASN A 134 11.72 15.66 -12.22
C ASN A 134 12.89 16.41 -11.58
N THR A 135 12.70 17.60 -10.99
CA THR A 135 13.77 18.43 -10.40
C THR A 135 14.50 17.76 -9.23
N ALA A 136 13.84 16.83 -8.53
CA ALA A 136 14.45 16.02 -7.46
C ALA A 136 14.29 14.53 -7.72
N ASN A 137 14.67 14.10 -8.93
CA ASN A 137 14.72 12.69 -9.31
C ASN A 137 16.06 12.08 -8.91
N PHE A 138 16.06 11.21 -7.91
CA PHE A 138 17.25 10.47 -7.46
C PHE A 138 17.42 9.12 -8.18
N GLY A 139 16.68 8.90 -9.28
CA GLY A 139 16.72 7.65 -10.03
C GLY A 139 16.12 6.48 -9.27
N LYS A 140 16.44 5.26 -9.70
CA LYS A 140 15.98 4.01 -9.07
C LYS A 140 16.84 3.70 -7.85
N LEU A 141 16.79 4.56 -6.84
CA LEU A 141 17.43 4.30 -5.57
C LEU A 141 16.60 3.27 -4.80
N THR A 142 17.27 2.22 -4.34
CA THR A 142 16.70 1.19 -3.48
C THR A 142 17.44 1.15 -2.15
N LEU A 143 16.81 0.64 -1.10
CA LEU A 143 17.44 0.59 0.22
C LEU A 143 18.72 -0.28 0.23
N ASP A 144 18.75 -1.34 -0.56
CA ASP A 144 19.93 -2.18 -0.79
C ASP A 144 21.06 -1.40 -1.48
N SER A 145 20.76 -0.60 -2.51
CA SER A 145 21.78 0.21 -3.21
C SER A 145 22.25 1.43 -2.42
N ALA A 146 21.40 2.00 -1.55
CA ALA A 146 21.74 3.15 -0.71
C ALA A 146 22.56 2.76 0.54
N ILE A 147 22.31 1.58 1.11
CA ILE A 147 22.94 1.14 2.37
C ILE A 147 24.04 0.09 2.11
N GLY A 148 24.11 -0.49 0.90
CA GLY A 148 25.12 -1.49 0.54
C GLY A 148 24.94 -2.85 1.23
N ILE A 149 23.75 -3.11 1.78
CA ILE A 149 23.42 -4.36 2.47
C ILE A 149 22.71 -5.30 1.50
N ASN A 150 23.07 -6.58 1.55
CA ASN A 150 22.40 -7.66 0.81
C ASN A 150 20.88 -7.65 1.05
N SER A 151 20.10 -7.65 -0.04
CA SER A 151 18.63 -7.53 -0.04
C SER A 151 17.92 -8.53 0.87
N ILE A 152 18.48 -9.73 1.03
CA ILE A 152 17.91 -10.78 1.88
C ILE A 152 17.97 -10.42 3.38
N TRP A 153 19.06 -9.82 3.84
CA TRP A 153 19.24 -9.44 5.24
C TRP A 153 18.40 -8.22 5.59
N LEU A 154 18.26 -7.29 4.65
CA LEU A 154 17.35 -6.16 4.78
C LEU A 154 15.90 -6.63 4.85
N ALA A 155 15.48 -7.53 3.97
CA ALA A 155 14.14 -8.10 3.98
C ALA A 155 13.85 -8.88 5.28
N LEU A 156 14.82 -9.62 5.78
CA LEU A 156 14.71 -10.34 7.06
C LEU A 156 14.60 -9.37 8.24
N ALA A 157 15.39 -8.29 8.26
CA ALA A 157 15.29 -7.27 9.29
C ALA A 157 13.91 -6.58 9.28
N ILE A 158 13.39 -6.22 8.09
CA ILE A 158 12.04 -5.66 7.92
C ILE A 158 10.98 -6.65 8.40
N PHE A 159 11.08 -7.92 8.00
CA PHE A 159 10.17 -8.97 8.45
C PHE A 159 10.14 -9.07 9.97
N VAL A 160 11.31 -9.23 10.61
CA VAL A 160 11.40 -9.33 12.07
C VAL A 160 10.86 -8.07 12.75
N ALA A 161 11.20 -6.88 12.25
CA ALA A 161 10.74 -5.62 12.83
C ALA A 161 9.22 -5.47 12.78
N PHE A 162 8.59 -5.72 11.63
CA PHE A 162 7.14 -5.58 11.48
C PHE A 162 6.36 -6.68 12.22
N ILE A 163 6.87 -7.92 12.25
CA ILE A 163 6.28 -9.00 13.04
C ILE A 163 6.42 -8.69 14.54
N ALA A 164 7.60 -8.28 15.00
CA ALA A 164 7.80 -7.92 16.40
C ALA A 164 6.91 -6.73 16.81
N MET A 165 6.79 -5.71 15.97
CA MET A 165 5.88 -4.58 16.21
C MET A 165 4.43 -5.04 16.33
N THR A 166 3.99 -5.93 15.44
CA THR A 166 2.63 -6.46 15.42
C THR A 166 2.30 -7.24 16.70
N PHE A 167 3.20 -8.11 17.17
CA PHE A 167 2.93 -9.01 18.30
C PHE A 167 3.31 -8.43 19.67
N PHE A 168 4.37 -7.62 19.77
CA PHE A 168 4.88 -7.14 21.06
C PHE A 168 4.49 -5.69 21.38
N ILE A 169 4.37 -4.82 20.37
CA ILE A 169 4.19 -3.37 20.58
C ILE A 169 2.72 -2.98 20.43
N LEU A 170 2.05 -3.46 19.38
CA LEU A 170 0.65 -3.14 19.10
C LEU A 170 -0.27 -4.00 19.97
N LYS A 171 -0.42 -3.65 21.25
CA LYS A 171 -1.47 -4.23 22.09
C LYS A 171 -2.79 -3.53 21.82
N ASP A 172 -3.85 -4.30 21.59
CA ASP A 172 -5.19 -3.74 21.43
C ASP A 172 -5.62 -3.16 22.77
N LYS A 173 -5.93 -1.86 22.79
CA LYS A 173 -6.57 -1.22 23.94
C LYS A 173 -8.07 -1.32 23.72
N TYR A 174 -8.59 -2.54 23.90
CA TYR A 174 -10.03 -2.75 24.07
C TYR A 174 -10.41 -2.18 25.44
N GLU A 175 -10.68 -0.88 25.48
CA GLU A 175 -11.60 -0.30 26.46
C GLU A 175 -13.04 -0.51 25.99
#